data_AF-A0A957WAZ2-F1
#
_entry.id   AF-A0A957WAZ2-F1
#
_cell.length_a   1.000
_cell.length_b   1.000
_cell.length_c   1.000
_cell.angle_alpha   90.00
_cell.angle_beta   90.00
_cell.angle_gamma   90.00
#
_symmetry.space_group_name_H-M   'P 1'
#
loop_
_entity.id
_entity.type
_entity.pdbx_description
1 polymer ?
#
loop_
_entity_poly.entity_id
_entity_poly.type
_entity_poly.pdbx_seq_one_letter_code
_entity_poly.pdbx_strand_id
1 'polypeptide(L)'
;PELSYGTHFFQDLVETNIYPLALFPENAETVFNKAFFDQAPNQLASLLPQYSDLSDYIKVISVPEVSQGRLLRVVMSANHNQALAYLHQYED
;
A
#
# COMPACT_ATOMS: atom_id res chain seq x y z
N PRO A 1 1.01 33.67 -5.29
CA PRO A 1 1.59 32.32 -5.37
C PRO A 1 0.50 31.27 -5.15
N GLU A 2 0.02 30.62 -6.21
CA GLU A 2 -0.87 29.48 -6.02
C GLU A 2 -0.04 28.29 -5.53
N LEU A 3 -0.28 27.92 -4.27
CA LEU A 3 0.34 26.79 -3.60
C LEU A 3 -0.18 25.48 -4.24
N SER A 4 0.48 25.01 -5.31
CA SER A 4 0.22 23.70 -5.94
C SER A 4 0.94 22.55 -5.22
N TYR A 5 1.03 22.59 -3.87
CA TYR A 5 1.76 21.56 -3.11
C TYR A 5 1.20 20.14 -3.30
N GLY A 6 -0.09 20.01 -3.60
CA GLY A 6 -0.70 18.70 -3.90
C GLY A 6 -0.24 18.13 -5.24
N THR A 7 -0.29 18.93 -6.32
CA THR A 7 -0.02 18.44 -7.68
C THR A 7 1.44 18.02 -7.86
N HIS A 8 2.39 18.75 -7.27
CA HIS A 8 3.81 18.41 -7.34
C HIS A 8 4.10 17.08 -6.64
N PHE A 9 3.55 16.87 -5.44
CA PHE A 9 3.69 15.59 -4.73
C PHE A 9 3.16 14.41 -5.55
N PHE A 10 1.98 14.53 -6.15
CA PHE A 10 1.42 13.47 -7.00
C PHE A 10 2.23 13.26 -8.28
N GLN A 11 2.76 14.32 -8.88
CA GLN A 11 3.65 14.21 -10.03
C GLN A 11 4.94 13.47 -9.65
N ASP A 12 5.58 13.82 -8.54
CA ASP A 12 6.81 13.18 -8.07
C ASP A 12 6.61 11.67 -7.82
N LEU A 13 5.44 11.28 -7.27
CA LEU A 13 5.07 9.87 -7.10
C LEU A 13 5.00 9.13 -8.43
N VAL A 14 4.27 9.69 -9.40
CA VAL A 14 4.10 9.07 -10.73
C VAL A 14 5.45 9.00 -11.45
N GLU A 15 6.27 10.04 -11.39
CA GLU A 15 7.62 10.07 -11.96
C GLU A 15 8.53 9.00 -11.32
N THR A 16 8.30 8.67 -10.05
CA THR A 16 9.04 7.63 -9.32
C THR A 16 8.39 6.23 -9.44
N ASN A 17 7.40 6.05 -10.33
CA ASN A 17 6.64 4.80 -10.51
C ASN A 17 5.86 4.34 -9.25
N ILE A 18 5.42 5.29 -8.43
CA ILE A 18 4.50 5.07 -7.31
C ILE A 18 3.10 5.47 -7.77
N TYR A 19 2.21 4.48 -7.89
CA TYR A 19 0.85 4.69 -8.36
C TYR A 19 -0.11 4.77 -7.17
N PRO A 20 -0.71 5.95 -6.89
CA PRO A 20 -1.71 6.05 -5.83
C PRO A 20 -3.00 5.33 -6.25
N LEU A 21 -3.48 4.43 -5.38
CA LEU A 21 -4.78 3.78 -5.52
C LEU A 21 -5.70 4.28 -4.41
N ALA A 22 -6.75 5.02 -4.77
CA ALA A 22 -7.79 5.41 -3.83
C ALA A 22 -8.61 4.18 -3.42
N LEU A 23 -8.72 3.92 -2.12
CA LEU A 23 -9.52 2.86 -1.54
C LEU A 23 -10.62 3.47 -0.66
N PHE A 24 -11.82 2.91 -0.75
CA PHE A 24 -12.97 3.33 0.06
C PHE A 24 -13.50 2.14 0.87
N PRO A 25 -12.86 1.76 1.99
CA PRO A 25 -13.22 0.56 2.76
C PRO A 25 -14.67 0.55 3.29
N GLU A 26 -15.31 1.71 3.36
CA GLU A 26 -16.70 1.87 3.83
C GLU A 26 -17.73 1.69 2.70
N ASN A 27 -17.29 1.61 1.44
CA ASN A 27 -18.16 1.28 0.32
C ASN A 27 -18.52 -0.22 0.40
N ALA A 28 -19.83 -0.54 0.39
CA ALA A 28 -20.34 -1.91 0.47
C ALA A 28 -19.84 -2.85 -0.64
N GLU A 29 -19.45 -2.31 -1.80
CA GLU A 29 -18.89 -3.08 -2.91
C GLU A 29 -17.37 -3.36 -2.76
N THR A 30 -16.71 -2.70 -1.81
CA THR A 30 -15.27 -2.85 -1.59
C THR A 30 -14.99 -4.02 -0.65
N VAL A 31 -14.40 -5.08 -1.20
CA VAL A 31 -13.83 -6.17 -0.39
C VAL A 31 -12.45 -5.73 0.09
N PHE A 32 -12.36 -5.36 1.38
CA PHE A 32 -11.10 -4.95 2.01
C PHE A 32 -10.73 -5.87 3.16
N ASN A 33 -9.61 -6.57 3.06
CA ASN A 33 -9.13 -7.51 4.08
C ASN A 33 -8.51 -6.75 5.27
N LYS A 34 -9.34 -6.13 6.12
CA LYS A 34 -8.88 -5.35 7.29
C LYS A 34 -7.94 -6.16 8.20
N ALA A 35 -8.29 -7.42 8.45
CA ALA A 35 -7.50 -8.31 9.31
C ALA A 35 -6.04 -8.46 8.86
N PHE A 36 -5.77 -8.54 7.55
CA PHE A 36 -4.40 -8.58 7.03
C PHE A 36 -3.58 -7.34 7.44
N PHE A 37 -4.16 -6.15 7.30
CA PHE A 37 -3.48 -4.90 7.62
C PHE A 37 -3.36 -4.68 9.13
N ASP A 38 -4.41 -5.00 9.89
CA ASP A 38 -4.45 -4.78 11.34
C ASP A 38 -3.50 -5.73 12.07
N GLN A 39 -3.50 -7.01 11.70
CA GLN A 39 -2.74 -8.05 12.40
C GLN A 39 -1.28 -8.18 11.94
N ALA A 40 -0.92 -7.65 10.76
CA ALA A 40 0.47 -7.66 10.32
C ALA A 40 1.37 -6.91 11.34
N PRO A 41 2.58 -7.43 11.64
CA PRO A 41 3.54 -6.70 12.46
C PRO A 41 4.00 -5.42 11.73
N ASN A 42 4.30 -4.37 12.50
CA ASN A 42 4.92 -3.16 11.96
C ASN A 42 6.45 -3.34 11.92
N GLN A 43 7.02 -3.43 10.72
CA GLN A 43 8.45 -3.60 10.49
C GLN A 43 9.24 -2.28 10.47
N LEU A 44 8.58 -1.12 10.70
CA LEU A 44 9.23 0.19 10.61
C LEU A 44 10.45 0.29 11.53
N ALA A 45 10.28 -0.02 12.82
CA ALA A 45 11.36 0.09 13.80
C ALA A 45 12.53 -0.88 13.52
N SER A 46 12.26 -2.01 12.86
CA SER A 46 13.29 -2.97 12.45
C SER A 46 14.10 -2.47 11.24
N LEU A 47 13.45 -1.81 10.29
CA LEU A 47 14.09 -1.29 9.08
C LEU A 47 14.77 0.07 9.30
N LEU A 48 14.15 0.92 10.11
CA LEU A 48 14.56 2.30 10.36
C LEU A 48 14.47 2.63 11.86
N PRO A 49 15.36 2.09 12.70
CA PRO A 49 15.29 2.26 14.16
C PRO A 49 15.23 3.71 14.62
N GLN A 50 15.91 4.62 13.93
CA GLN A 50 15.94 6.06 14.21
C GLN A 50 14.58 6.76 14.01
N TYR A 51 13.64 6.12 13.31
CA TYR A 51 12.29 6.61 13.07
C TYR A 51 11.22 5.75 13.75
N SER A 52 11.61 4.94 14.74
CA SER A 52 10.69 4.07 15.48
C SER A 52 9.54 4.83 16.15
N ASP A 53 9.75 6.08 16.57
CA ASP A 53 8.71 6.97 17.12
C ASP A 53 7.55 7.24 16.14
N LEU A 54 7.74 6.99 14.85
CA LEU A 54 6.69 7.11 13.83
C LEU A 54 5.82 5.84 13.70
N SER A 55 6.08 4.79 14.48
CA SER A 55 5.38 3.50 14.34
C SER A 55 3.87 3.58 14.63
N ASP A 56 3.42 4.61 15.34
CA ASP A 56 2.00 4.89 15.59
C ASP A 56 1.30 5.49 14.35
N TYR A 57 2.06 6.05 13.41
CA TYR A 57 1.55 6.75 12.23
C TYR A 57 1.86 6.01 10.93
N ILE A 58 3.00 5.33 10.87
CA ILE A 58 3.51 4.64 9.68
C ILE A 58 3.64 3.16 10.01
N LYS A 59 2.94 2.32 9.24
CA LYS A 59 3.03 0.87 9.33
C LYS A 59 3.72 0.32 8.08
N VAL A 60 4.86 -0.33 8.27
CA VAL A 60 5.55 -1.07 7.20
C VAL A 60 5.23 -2.54 7.34
N ILE A 61 4.67 -3.15 6.31
CA ILE A 61 4.29 -4.57 6.30
C ILE A 61 5.21 -5.30 5.34
N SER A 62 5.96 -6.28 5.86
CA SER A 62 6.65 -7.27 5.03
C SER A 62 5.63 -8.30 4.52
N VAL A 63 5.12 -8.11 3.30
CA VAL A 63 4.13 -9.02 2.71
C VAL A 63 4.62 -10.48 2.67
N PRO A 64 5.86 -10.79 2.26
CA PRO A 64 6.34 -12.17 2.23
C PRO A 64 6.29 -12.85 3.60
N GLU A 65 6.66 -12.15 4.68
CA GLU A 65 6.67 -12.71 6.03
C GLU A 65 5.26 -13.04 6.52
N VAL A 66 4.28 -12.19 6.26
CA VAL A 66 2.89 -12.41 6.71
C VAL A 66 2.09 -13.31 5.78
N SER A 67 2.65 -13.69 4.64
CA SER A 67 1.93 -14.44 3.60
C SER A 67 2.64 -15.71 3.14
N GLN A 68 3.60 -16.24 3.90
CA GLN A 68 4.33 -17.48 3.55
C GLN A 68 5.06 -17.38 2.21
N GLY A 69 5.75 -16.26 1.97
CA GLY A 69 6.55 -16.02 0.78
C GLY A 69 5.80 -15.51 -0.45
N ARG A 70 4.47 -15.30 -0.36
CA ARG A 70 3.69 -14.68 -1.44
C ARG A 70 3.97 -13.17 -1.53
N LEU A 71 3.69 -12.61 -2.71
CA LEU A 71 3.79 -11.18 -2.98
C LEU A 71 2.40 -10.59 -3.21
N LEU A 72 2.21 -9.32 -2.86
CA LEU A 72 1.00 -8.58 -3.17
C LEU A 72 1.02 -8.18 -4.64
N ARG A 73 0.06 -8.65 -5.42
CA ARG A 73 -0.15 -8.23 -6.79
C ARG A 73 -1.39 -7.34 -6.85
N VAL A 74 -1.21 -6.15 -7.41
CA VAL A 74 -2.29 -5.20 -7.67
C VAL A 74 -2.47 -5.09 -9.18
N VAL A 75 -3.69 -5.34 -9.65
CA VAL A 75 -4.10 -5.18 -11.05
C VAL A 75 -5.12 -4.07 -11.12
N MET A 76 -4.86 -3.07 -11.96
CA MET A 76 -5.72 -1.90 -12.13
C MET A 76 -6.18 -1.82 -13.58
N SER A 77 -7.48 -1.63 -13.79
CA SER A 77 -8.06 -1.44 -15.11
C SER A 77 -8.68 -0.04 -15.21
N ALA A 78 -8.02 0.84 -15.96
CA ALA A 78 -8.53 2.18 -16.22
C ALA A 78 -9.88 2.15 -16.97
N ASN A 79 -10.04 1.21 -17.91
CA ASN A 79 -11.26 1.09 -18.72
C ASN A 79 -12.49 0.70 -17.90
N HIS A 80 -12.30 -0.15 -16.87
CA HIS A 80 -13.38 -0.62 -16.02
C HIS A 80 -13.49 0.15 -14.70
N ASN A 81 -12.58 1.10 -14.46
CA ASN A 81 -12.44 1.83 -13.21
C ASN A 81 -12.44 0.90 -11.97
N GLN A 82 -11.71 -0.22 -12.08
CA GLN A 82 -11.67 -1.28 -11.07
C GLN A 82 -10.22 -1.66 -10.76
N ALA A 83 -9.99 -2.10 -9.52
CA ALA A 83 -8.72 -2.65 -9.09
C ALA A 83 -8.95 -3.92 -8.26
N LEU A 84 -8.03 -4.89 -8.39
CA LEU A 84 -8.00 -6.10 -7.59
C LEU A 84 -6.60 -6.27 -7.01
N ALA A 85 -6.54 -6.57 -5.72
CA ALA A 85 -5.31 -6.93 -5.03
C ALA A 85 -5.41 -8.37 -4.50
N TYR A 86 -4.39 -9.18 -4.73
CA TYR A 86 -4.34 -10.56 -4.25
C TYR A 86 -2.91 -11.00 -3.97
N LEU A 87 -2.76 -12.00 -3.10
CA LEU A 87 -1.47 -12.61 -2.81
C LEU A 87 -1.15 -13.66 -3.88
N HIS A 88 0.00 -13.53 -4.52
CA HIS A 88 0.44 -14.41 -5.59
C HIS A 88 1.81 -15.02 -5.27
N GLN A 89 1.97 -16.30 -5.58
CA GLN A 89 3.27 -16.95 -5.56
C GLN A 89 3.81 -16.94 -6.98
N TYR A 90 5.04 -16.48 -7.14
CA TYR A 90 5.77 -16.60 -8.40
C TYR A 90 6.56 -17.90 -8.34
N GLU A 91 6.45 -18.71 -9.38
CA GLU A 91 7.32 -19.85 -9.60
C GLU A 91 8.69 -19.33 -10.08
N ASP A 92 9.77 -19.99 -9.64
CA ASP A 92 11.16 -19.65 -10.02
C ASP A 92 11.45 -19.89 -11.51
#